data_AF-A0A933ZBN6-F1
#
_entry.id   AF-A0A933ZBN6-F1
#
_cell.length_a   1.000
_cell.length_b   1.000
_cell.length_c   1.000
_cell.angle_alpha   90.00
_cell.angle_beta   90.00
_cell.angle_gamma   90.00
#
_symmetry.space_group_name_H-M   'P 1'
#
loop_
_entity.id
_entity.type
_entity.pdbx_description
1 polymer ?
#
loop_
_entity_poly.entity_id
_entity_poly.type
_entity_poly.pdbx_seq_one_letter_code
_entity_poly.pdbx_strand_id
1 'polypeptide(L)'
;MHAKGRKLGWISGAAAFLAVVSVVHGCGSDSSSGEQPPATGGSGGDASSGDVSQDGLGGTGGGDAKIEVNPKCSLNGTSCVGSADCCSANCDAQTKMCTNPPGVCLQPGEACTAGPECCSIICAGGVCGSGVCISDNQPCTDAASCCSGKCGTGSTCTPLNPECKTVGNECAANAECCSKFCLNGHCSGQPSFCTQVGEACITDFECCTGICTKQGTDNIGLCTQPTAPGATGCLAAGIVCGGGAVSDAGGIPACGGDCCSRSCAPYGPTGVLVCQPPSGCRPTGEICKSDSDCCGSPGMPGGNGSVTCSKTPGEPVGRCDNGNACRAAGAVCKLATSSCNAENNCCAGNVNQDPTVCQQDLLGIPRCTGAGNCADAGSYEGKECASSADCCGLACVPNKSAVDGGAPFICGSTTCVPAGGDCTTDADCCPGLPCVAPPGSTHGICGAILEDGGVPDANVPDGPLPEGQVPDAAVPDTGPTCALYGQTCTAASDCCNNVPCTQGRCLYPIY
;
A
#
# COMPACT_ATOMS: atom_id res chain seq x y z
N MET A 1 -16.29 65.15 -1.90
CA MET A 1 -15.42 66.21 -2.46
C MET A 1 -14.27 65.53 -3.19
N HIS A 2 -14.08 65.88 -4.48
CA HIS A 2 -12.97 65.52 -5.43
C HIS A 2 -12.65 64.03 -5.64
N ALA A 3 -12.90 63.35 -6.78
CA ALA A 3 -12.74 63.62 -8.22
C ALA A 3 -11.28 63.59 -8.75
N LYS A 4 -10.96 62.55 -9.54
CA LYS A 4 -10.09 62.46 -10.75
C LYS A 4 -9.70 60.96 -10.93
N GLY A 5 -9.90 60.24 -12.04
CA GLY A 5 -10.22 60.57 -13.42
C GLY A 5 -8.97 60.55 -14.32
N ARG A 6 -8.78 59.50 -15.13
CA ARG A 6 -8.04 59.41 -16.44
C ARG A 6 -7.74 57.93 -16.76
N LYS A 7 -7.68 57.44 -18.00
CA LYS A 7 -8.28 57.73 -19.31
C LYS A 7 -7.82 56.56 -20.22
N LEU A 8 -8.70 56.09 -21.09
CA LEU A 8 -8.48 55.12 -22.17
C LEU A 8 -7.49 55.65 -23.23
N GLY A 9 -6.78 54.74 -23.91
CA GLY A 9 -6.04 55.00 -25.15
C GLY A 9 -5.97 53.76 -26.04
N TRP A 10 -6.71 53.79 -27.15
CA TRP A 10 -6.62 52.88 -28.31
C TRP A 10 -5.40 53.21 -29.17
N ILE A 11 -4.73 52.23 -29.77
CA ILE A 11 -4.11 52.33 -31.12
C ILE A 11 -4.21 50.97 -31.85
N SER A 12 -4.61 51.05 -33.12
CA SER A 12 -4.84 50.01 -34.12
C SER A 12 -3.58 49.45 -34.79
N GLY A 13 -3.68 48.20 -35.26
CA GLY A 13 -3.34 47.82 -36.64
C GLY A 13 -1.94 47.30 -36.97
N ALA A 14 -1.86 46.08 -37.52
CA ALA A 14 -1.31 45.79 -38.85
C ALA A 14 -1.30 44.28 -39.14
N ALA A 15 -1.91 43.90 -40.26
CA ALA A 15 -1.82 42.58 -40.87
C ALA A 15 -0.52 42.45 -41.69
N ALA A 16 0.09 41.27 -41.70
CA ALA A 16 1.09 40.89 -42.70
C ALA A 16 0.86 39.45 -43.15
N PHE A 17 0.47 39.33 -44.42
CA PHE A 17 0.44 38.12 -45.22
C PHE A 17 1.85 37.54 -45.38
N LEU A 18 2.01 36.23 -45.26
CA LEU A 18 3.05 35.50 -45.97
C LEU A 18 2.49 34.18 -46.51
N ALA A 19 2.42 34.10 -47.83
CA ALA A 19 2.20 32.89 -48.60
C ALA A 19 3.55 32.42 -49.15
N VAL A 20 3.89 31.14 -49.01
CA VAL A 20 4.88 30.47 -49.86
C VAL A 20 4.44 29.03 -50.14
N VAL A 21 3.90 28.88 -51.35
CA VAL A 21 4.16 27.85 -52.39
C VAL A 21 4.67 26.47 -51.96
N SER A 22 3.89 25.46 -52.38
CA SER A 22 4.18 24.03 -52.42
C SER A 22 5.23 23.65 -53.47
N VAL A 23 6.05 22.62 -53.18
CA VAL A 23 6.66 21.77 -54.21
C VAL A 23 6.40 20.30 -53.86
N VAL A 24 5.78 19.61 -54.81
CA VAL A 24 5.53 18.16 -54.86
C VAL A 24 6.63 17.55 -55.73
N HIS A 25 7.26 16.44 -55.32
CA HIS A 25 8.03 15.44 -56.09
C HIS A 25 8.45 14.38 -55.04
N GLY A 26 8.35 13.06 -55.16
CA GLY A 26 8.03 12.11 -56.23
C GLY A 26 8.42 10.70 -55.71
N CYS A 27 7.80 9.66 -56.26
CA CYS A 27 7.95 8.23 -55.91
C CYS A 27 9.38 7.66 -55.99
N GLY A 28 9.59 6.50 -55.33
CA GLY A 28 10.68 5.57 -55.64
C GLY A 28 10.61 4.28 -54.83
N SER A 29 9.94 3.26 -55.37
CA SER A 29 10.10 1.85 -54.99
C SER A 29 11.22 1.25 -55.82
N ASP A 30 12.04 0.37 -55.25
CA ASP A 30 12.67 -0.74 -56.00
C ASP A 30 13.14 -1.86 -55.06
N SER A 31 12.94 -3.07 -55.56
CA SER A 31 13.18 -4.38 -54.95
C SER A 31 14.30 -5.11 -55.70
N SER A 32 15.13 -5.89 -55.00
CA SER A 32 15.89 -7.04 -55.51
C SER A 32 16.42 -7.84 -54.31
N SER A 33 16.05 -9.10 -54.02
CA SER A 33 16.11 -10.40 -54.73
C SER A 33 17.42 -11.18 -54.53
N GLY A 34 17.31 -12.41 -53.96
CA GLY A 34 18.25 -13.55 -54.06
C GLY A 34 19.24 -13.72 -52.88
N GLU A 35 19.50 -14.88 -52.28
CA GLU A 35 19.28 -16.29 -52.67
C GLU A 35 19.23 -17.24 -51.43
N GLN A 36 18.38 -18.27 -51.49
CA GLN A 36 18.49 -19.61 -50.86
C GLN A 36 18.98 -20.60 -51.97
N PRO A 37 19.34 -21.91 -51.81
CA PRO A 37 19.23 -22.87 -50.68
C PRO A 37 20.48 -23.83 -50.62
N PRO A 38 20.47 -25.12 -50.14
CA PRO A 38 19.39 -25.96 -49.60
C PRO A 38 19.68 -26.82 -48.34
N ALA A 39 18.58 -27.43 -47.90
CA ALA A 39 18.43 -28.40 -46.82
C ALA A 39 18.88 -29.83 -47.19
N THR A 40 19.27 -30.60 -46.17
CA THR A 40 19.06 -32.05 -45.96
C THR A 40 19.08 -32.23 -44.41
N GLY A 41 18.25 -32.98 -43.69
CA GLY A 41 17.51 -34.21 -43.96
C GLY A 41 18.03 -35.29 -42.98
N GLY A 42 17.21 -35.77 -42.03
CA GLY A 42 17.59 -36.93 -41.19
C GLY A 42 16.72 -37.16 -39.94
N SER A 43 15.93 -38.23 -39.96
CA SER A 43 15.02 -38.74 -38.91
C SER A 43 15.58 -39.99 -38.22
N GLY A 44 14.98 -40.40 -37.08
CA GLY A 44 15.06 -41.76 -36.48
C GLY A 44 15.67 -41.74 -35.07
N GLY A 45 14.95 -42.07 -33.99
CA GLY A 45 14.57 -43.44 -33.55
C GLY A 45 15.64 -43.93 -32.54
N ASP A 46 15.42 -44.58 -31.40
CA ASP A 46 14.30 -45.28 -30.78
C ASP A 46 14.60 -45.43 -29.27
N ALA A 47 13.57 -45.81 -28.52
CA ALA A 47 13.59 -46.20 -27.12
C ALA A 47 14.47 -47.42 -26.79
N SER A 48 14.92 -47.52 -25.53
CA SER A 48 14.66 -48.72 -24.70
C SER A 48 15.09 -48.54 -23.25
N SER A 49 14.16 -48.95 -22.39
CA SER A 49 14.33 -49.31 -20.98
C SER A 49 15.29 -50.48 -20.78
N GLY A 50 15.91 -50.57 -19.60
CA GLY A 50 16.65 -51.75 -19.17
C GLY A 50 17.10 -51.64 -17.71
N ASP A 51 16.44 -52.43 -16.88
CA ASP A 51 16.49 -52.52 -15.42
C ASP A 51 17.76 -53.18 -14.82
N VAL A 52 18.10 -52.71 -13.60
CA VAL A 52 18.51 -53.42 -12.36
C VAL A 52 19.74 -54.37 -12.34
N SER A 53 20.74 -54.02 -11.51
CA SER A 53 21.15 -54.86 -10.34
C SER A 53 22.18 -54.17 -9.43
N GLN A 54 22.02 -54.46 -8.15
CA GLN A 54 22.74 -53.93 -6.99
C GLN A 54 24.09 -54.63 -6.72
N ASP A 55 24.89 -53.94 -5.89
CA ASP A 55 25.73 -54.43 -4.77
C ASP A 55 27.21 -54.02 -4.85
N GLY A 56 27.66 -53.26 -3.84
CA GLY A 56 29.10 -53.10 -3.56
C GLY A 56 29.58 -51.81 -2.89
N LEU A 57 29.03 -51.48 -1.71
CA LEU A 57 29.65 -50.83 -0.54
C LEU A 57 30.95 -49.99 -0.69
N GLY A 58 30.88 -48.74 -0.21
CA GLY A 58 31.98 -48.13 0.56
C GLY A 58 32.19 -46.62 0.36
N GLY A 59 31.75 -45.79 1.31
CA GLY A 59 32.27 -44.42 1.45
C GLY A 59 31.28 -43.41 2.04
N THR A 60 31.49 -43.08 3.30
CA THR A 60 30.76 -42.13 4.17
C THR A 60 30.74 -40.69 3.67
N GLY A 61 29.59 -40.02 3.77
CA GLY A 61 29.47 -38.55 3.67
C GLY A 61 28.01 -38.10 3.72
N GLY A 62 27.59 -37.57 4.88
CA GLY A 62 26.22 -37.26 5.22
C GLY A 62 25.58 -36.14 4.38
N GLY A 63 24.28 -36.30 4.19
CA GLY A 63 23.39 -35.36 3.51
C GLY A 63 22.03 -36.02 3.44
N ASP A 64 21.35 -36.12 4.59
CA ASP A 64 19.96 -36.55 4.63
C ASP A 64 19.12 -35.51 3.90
N ALA A 65 18.75 -35.84 2.67
CA ALA A 65 17.60 -35.26 2.03
C ALA A 65 16.35 -35.97 2.56
N LYS A 66 15.38 -35.13 2.94
CA LYS A 66 13.92 -35.32 2.91
C LYS A 66 13.22 -35.71 4.21
N ILE A 67 12.69 -34.68 4.87
CA ILE A 67 11.24 -34.62 5.11
C ILE A 67 10.72 -33.45 4.26
N GLU A 68 9.81 -33.75 3.33
CA GLU A 68 8.91 -32.73 2.79
C GLU A 68 8.07 -32.20 3.94
N VAL A 69 8.26 -30.93 4.26
CA VAL A 69 7.20 -30.12 4.86
C VAL A 69 7.06 -28.94 3.92
N ASN A 70 5.90 -28.80 3.33
CA ASN A 70 5.40 -27.48 2.98
C ASN A 70 5.03 -26.80 4.32
N PRO A 71 5.71 -25.69 4.69
CA PRO A 71 4.98 -24.62 5.33
C PRO A 71 5.13 -23.39 4.41
N LYS A 72 4.04 -22.76 3.97
CA LYS A 72 3.12 -22.05 4.85
C LYS A 72 3.86 -21.28 5.94
N CYS A 73 4.87 -20.48 5.56
CA CYS A 73 5.52 -19.44 6.37
C CYS A 73 6.03 -19.85 7.79
N SER A 74 6.65 -18.92 8.52
CA SER A 74 7.24 -19.13 9.87
C SER A 74 6.60 -18.21 10.91
N LEU A 75 6.44 -18.71 12.14
CA LEU A 75 5.80 -18.01 13.25
C LEU A 75 6.68 -16.88 13.82
N ASN A 76 6.07 -15.94 14.54
CA ASN A 76 6.80 -14.84 15.18
C ASN A 76 7.85 -15.35 16.19
N GLY A 77 8.98 -14.66 16.26
CA GLY A 77 10.19 -15.08 16.97
C GLY A 77 11.04 -16.14 16.24
N THR A 78 10.59 -16.64 15.09
CA THR A 78 11.35 -17.62 14.29
C THR A 78 12.25 -16.91 13.30
N SER A 79 13.44 -17.47 13.05
CA SER A 79 14.38 -16.88 12.10
C SER A 79 13.82 -16.84 10.68
N CYS A 80 14.01 -15.71 9.99
CA CYS A 80 13.55 -15.47 8.63
C CYS A 80 14.67 -14.85 7.78
N VAL A 81 14.65 -15.13 6.48
CA VAL A 81 15.55 -14.53 5.49
C VAL A 81 14.89 -13.31 4.86
N GLY A 82 13.57 -13.37 4.64
CA GLY A 82 12.72 -12.27 4.18
C GLY A 82 11.28 -12.37 4.69
N SER A 83 10.51 -11.29 4.52
CA SER A 83 9.13 -11.19 4.99
C SER A 83 8.21 -12.31 4.50
N ALA A 84 8.46 -12.86 3.31
CA ALA A 84 7.71 -14.00 2.77
C ALA A 84 7.94 -15.30 3.56
N ASP A 85 9.00 -15.37 4.36
CA ASP A 85 9.25 -16.49 5.25
C ASP A 85 8.43 -16.38 6.54
N CYS A 86 7.76 -15.26 6.79
CA CYS A 86 7.02 -14.98 8.00
C CYS A 86 5.53 -14.98 7.74
N CYS A 87 4.79 -15.64 8.62
CA CYS A 87 3.34 -15.67 8.53
C CYS A 87 2.75 -14.27 8.68
N SER A 88 3.37 -13.46 9.54
CA SER A 88 3.13 -12.02 9.66
C SER A 88 3.46 -11.17 8.44
N ALA A 89 4.02 -11.75 7.39
CA ALA A 89 4.66 -11.02 6.29
C ALA A 89 5.69 -9.97 6.76
N ASN A 90 6.21 -10.12 7.99
CA ASN A 90 7.08 -9.14 8.62
C ASN A 90 8.30 -9.85 9.21
N CYS A 91 9.38 -9.89 8.41
CA CYS A 91 10.69 -10.34 8.86
C CYS A 91 11.49 -9.12 9.30
N ASP A 92 11.75 -9.00 10.60
CA ASP A 92 12.54 -7.91 11.14
C ASP A 92 13.96 -7.92 10.55
N ALA A 93 14.32 -6.82 9.89
CA ALA A 93 15.53 -6.76 9.08
C ALA A 93 16.83 -6.81 9.91
N GLN A 94 16.77 -6.50 11.20
CA GLN A 94 17.93 -6.41 12.10
C GLN A 94 18.15 -7.72 12.85
N THR A 95 17.08 -8.30 13.40
CA THR A 95 17.09 -9.53 14.19
C THR A 95 16.94 -10.78 13.35
N LYS A 96 16.50 -10.63 12.09
CA LYS A 96 16.18 -11.74 11.19
C LYS A 96 15.16 -12.68 11.81
N MET A 97 14.15 -12.13 12.48
CA MET A 97 13.06 -12.88 13.09
C MET A 97 11.71 -12.39 12.59
N CYS A 98 10.75 -13.31 12.46
CA CYS A 98 9.37 -12.94 12.19
C CYS A 98 8.79 -12.16 13.36
N THR A 99 8.13 -11.05 13.09
CA THR A 99 7.53 -10.17 14.10
C THR A 99 6.08 -9.92 13.77
N ASN A 100 5.27 -9.42 14.71
CA ASN A 100 3.87 -9.13 14.43
C ASN A 100 3.74 -8.19 13.22
N PRO A 101 2.70 -8.36 12.38
CA PRO A 101 2.36 -7.33 11.42
C PRO A 101 1.97 -6.05 12.16
N PRO A 102 2.12 -4.87 11.54
CA PRO A 102 1.67 -3.62 12.14
C PRO A 102 0.20 -3.74 12.59
N GLY A 103 -0.06 -3.53 13.88
CA GLY A 103 -1.42 -3.53 14.44
C GLY A 103 -1.90 -4.83 15.10
N VAL A 104 -1.11 -5.92 15.16
CA VAL A 104 -1.41 -7.09 16.03
C VAL A 104 -0.56 -7.00 17.30
N CYS A 105 -1.25 -6.97 18.45
CA CYS A 105 -0.64 -6.84 19.76
C CYS A 105 -0.78 -8.14 20.58
N LEU A 106 0.15 -8.34 21.50
CA LEU A 106 0.22 -9.47 22.42
C LEU A 106 -0.90 -9.40 23.46
N GLN A 107 -1.51 -10.54 23.72
CA GLN A 107 -2.59 -10.72 24.68
C GLN A 107 -2.05 -10.70 26.13
N PRO A 108 -2.91 -10.40 27.12
CA PRO A 108 -2.51 -10.47 28.52
C PRO A 108 -1.92 -11.83 28.88
N GLY A 109 -0.74 -11.84 29.52
CA GLY A 109 -0.02 -13.06 29.89
C GLY A 109 1.05 -13.50 28.90
N GLU A 110 1.14 -12.90 27.72
CA GLU A 110 2.19 -13.19 26.73
C GLU A 110 3.49 -12.43 27.04
N ALA A 111 4.63 -13.02 26.66
CA ALA A 111 5.95 -12.43 26.92
C ALA A 111 6.19 -11.23 26.01
N CYS A 112 6.68 -10.13 26.57
CA CYS A 112 6.91 -8.88 25.87
C CYS A 112 8.24 -8.23 26.31
N THR A 113 8.75 -7.31 25.49
CA THR A 113 9.92 -6.48 25.82
C THR A 113 9.58 -5.00 26.00
N ALA A 114 8.45 -4.55 25.45
CA ALA A 114 7.99 -3.17 25.54
C ALA A 114 6.45 -3.07 25.55
N GLY A 115 5.93 -2.01 26.16
CA GLY A 115 4.50 -1.77 26.32
C GLY A 115 3.70 -1.85 25.02
N PRO A 116 4.07 -1.12 23.95
CA PRO A 116 3.33 -1.12 22.69
C PRO A 116 3.18 -2.47 21.98
N GLU A 117 3.95 -3.49 22.39
CA GLU A 117 3.75 -4.86 21.91
C GLU A 117 2.46 -5.46 22.46
N CYS A 118 1.99 -5.03 23.64
CA CYS A 118 0.80 -5.56 24.32
C CYS A 118 -0.46 -4.80 23.94
N CYS A 119 -1.60 -5.49 23.84
CA CYS A 119 -2.88 -4.81 23.58
C CYS A 119 -3.30 -3.88 24.72
N SER A 120 -2.81 -4.17 25.93
CA SER A 120 -2.93 -3.33 27.12
C SER A 120 -1.96 -2.15 27.15
N ILE A 121 -0.95 -2.13 26.27
CA ILE A 121 0.20 -1.21 26.30
C ILE A 121 1.06 -1.38 27.58
N ILE A 122 0.82 -2.42 28.38
CA ILE A 122 1.57 -2.70 29.62
C ILE A 122 2.45 -3.92 29.42
N CYS A 123 3.77 -3.73 29.46
CA CYS A 123 4.73 -4.82 29.50
C CYS A 123 5.43 -4.88 30.86
N ALA A 124 4.74 -5.40 31.86
CA ALA A 124 5.22 -5.41 33.24
C ALA A 124 5.92 -6.74 33.56
N GLY A 125 7.18 -6.68 33.97
CA GLY A 125 7.95 -7.89 34.29
C GLY A 125 8.21 -8.79 33.08
N GLY A 126 8.19 -8.22 31.86
CA GLY A 126 8.36 -8.96 30.61
C GLY A 126 7.11 -9.73 30.17
N VAL A 127 5.94 -9.40 30.71
CA VAL A 127 4.66 -10.03 30.37
C VAL A 127 3.58 -8.96 30.17
N CYS A 128 2.71 -9.18 29.19
CA CYS A 128 1.60 -8.28 28.91
C CYS A 128 0.59 -8.24 30.04
N GLY A 129 0.30 -7.05 30.55
CA GLY A 129 -0.71 -6.82 31.57
C GLY A 129 -2.14 -6.96 31.03
N SER A 130 -3.12 -7.11 31.93
CA SER A 130 -4.55 -7.15 31.59
C SER A 130 -5.28 -5.81 31.77
N GLY A 131 -4.59 -4.78 32.26
CA GLY A 131 -5.15 -3.44 32.51
C GLY A 131 -4.92 -2.46 31.36
N VAL A 132 -5.36 -1.21 31.52
CA VAL A 132 -4.94 -0.08 30.67
C VAL A 132 -3.75 0.60 31.36
N CYS A 133 -2.72 0.97 30.60
CA CYS A 133 -1.56 1.68 31.13
C CYS A 133 -1.95 2.94 31.91
N ILE A 134 -1.10 3.33 32.85
CA ILE A 134 -1.24 4.56 33.63
C ILE A 134 -1.05 5.75 32.69
N SER A 135 -2.06 6.61 32.64
CA SER A 135 -2.06 7.82 31.81
C SER A 135 -0.97 8.80 32.24
N ASP A 136 -0.57 9.63 31.29
CA ASP A 136 0.40 10.68 31.49
C ASP A 136 0.01 11.61 32.66
N ASN A 137 1.04 12.02 33.40
CA ASN A 137 0.97 12.83 34.62
C ASN A 137 0.30 12.17 35.83
N GLN A 138 -0.13 10.90 35.72
CA GLN A 138 -0.62 10.14 36.87
C GLN A 138 0.52 9.47 37.64
N PRO A 139 0.34 9.18 38.95
CA PRO A 139 1.37 8.55 39.77
C PRO A 139 1.79 7.18 39.24
N CYS A 140 3.09 6.88 39.27
CA CYS A 140 3.67 5.61 38.87
C CYS A 140 4.80 5.20 39.81
N THR A 141 5.06 3.90 39.88
CA THR A 141 6.20 3.32 40.59
C THR A 141 7.24 2.71 39.67
N ASP A 142 6.85 2.42 38.43
CA ASP A 142 7.66 1.79 37.39
C ASP A 142 7.30 2.35 36.02
N ALA A 143 8.29 2.37 35.14
CA ALA A 143 8.15 2.94 33.80
C ALA A 143 7.25 2.08 32.89
N ALA A 144 7.25 0.77 33.08
CA ALA A 144 6.49 -0.20 32.29
C ALA A 144 4.96 -0.08 32.45
N SER A 145 4.50 0.48 33.57
CA SER A 145 3.08 0.74 33.81
C SER A 145 2.58 2.01 33.10
N CYS A 146 3.46 2.92 32.69
CA CYS A 146 3.06 4.17 32.03
C CYS A 146 2.81 3.95 30.53
N CYS A 147 1.80 4.62 29.97
CA CYS A 147 1.53 4.56 28.52
C CYS A 147 2.71 5.06 27.67
N SER A 148 3.49 5.98 28.21
CA SER A 148 4.72 6.49 27.59
C SER A 148 5.95 5.57 27.78
N GLY A 149 5.83 4.52 28.59
CA GLY A 149 6.95 3.70 29.03
C GLY A 149 7.94 4.43 29.93
N LYS A 150 7.56 5.56 30.54
CA LYS A 150 8.44 6.40 31.36
C LYS A 150 7.79 6.89 32.65
N CYS A 151 8.38 6.52 33.78
CA CYS A 151 8.04 7.05 35.10
C CYS A 151 9.11 8.08 35.52
N GLY A 152 8.75 9.36 35.55
CA GLY A 152 9.67 10.47 35.77
C GLY A 152 10.12 10.64 37.22
N THR A 153 11.01 11.62 37.45
CA THR A 153 11.58 11.93 38.77
C THR A 153 10.55 12.32 39.85
N GLY A 154 9.34 12.71 39.44
CA GLY A 154 8.21 12.99 40.32
C GLY A 154 7.37 11.77 40.71
N SER A 155 7.76 10.55 40.32
CA SER A 155 6.91 9.34 40.41
C SER A 155 5.59 9.53 39.67
N THR A 156 5.65 10.17 38.50
CA THR A 156 4.51 10.40 37.60
C THR A 156 4.87 10.01 36.17
N CYS A 157 3.92 9.44 35.43
CA CYS A 157 4.12 9.09 34.03
C CYS A 157 4.43 10.35 33.22
N THR A 158 5.53 10.35 32.48
CA THR A 158 5.92 11.52 31.69
C THR A 158 5.37 11.39 30.28
N PRO A 159 4.68 12.41 29.73
CA PRO A 159 4.20 12.36 28.36
C PRO A 159 5.33 12.05 27.37
N LEU A 160 5.07 11.13 26.46
CA LEU A 160 5.99 10.85 25.36
C LEU A 160 5.93 11.98 24.30
N ASN A 161 4.71 12.47 24.04
CA ASN A 161 4.45 13.60 23.16
C ASN A 161 3.82 14.76 23.97
N PRO A 162 4.38 15.98 23.92
CA PRO A 162 3.82 17.12 24.65
C PRO A 162 2.62 17.79 23.94
N GLU A 163 2.38 17.50 22.66
CA GLU A 163 1.36 18.16 21.84
C GLU A 163 0.02 17.42 21.83
N CYS A 164 0.05 16.10 21.98
CA CYS A 164 -1.12 15.24 21.98
C CYS A 164 -0.88 13.99 22.82
N LYS A 165 -1.95 13.31 23.20
CA LYS A 165 -1.92 12.09 24.00
C LYS A 165 -1.67 10.88 23.10
N THR A 166 -0.70 10.04 23.48
CA THR A 166 -0.43 8.78 22.79
C THR A 166 -1.39 7.68 23.24
N VAL A 167 -1.37 6.54 22.54
CA VAL A 167 -2.18 5.34 22.81
C VAL A 167 -2.27 4.98 24.30
N GLY A 168 -3.46 4.59 24.74
CA GLY A 168 -3.78 4.18 26.11
C GLY A 168 -4.12 5.32 27.08
N ASN A 169 -3.65 6.55 26.79
CA ASN A 169 -3.98 7.71 27.62
C ASN A 169 -5.47 8.04 27.60
N GLU A 170 -6.01 8.48 28.74
CA GLU A 170 -7.38 8.96 28.85
C GLU A 170 -7.65 10.16 27.93
N CYS A 171 -8.79 10.17 27.23
CA CYS A 171 -9.24 11.25 26.35
C CYS A 171 -10.75 11.47 26.48
N ALA A 172 -11.20 12.70 26.27
CA ALA A 172 -12.63 13.03 26.15
C ALA A 172 -13.05 13.22 24.69
N ALA A 173 -12.11 13.57 23.79
CA ALA A 173 -12.37 13.77 22.37
C ALA A 173 -11.21 13.27 21.49
N ASN A 174 -11.56 12.90 20.25
CA ASN A 174 -10.62 12.47 19.21
C ASN A 174 -9.43 13.42 19.03
N ALA A 175 -9.67 14.74 19.07
CA ALA A 175 -8.64 15.75 18.84
C ALA A 175 -7.48 15.71 19.85
N GLU A 176 -7.71 15.17 21.06
CA GLU A 176 -6.69 15.03 22.11
C GLU A 176 -5.66 13.96 21.77
N CYS A 177 -6.05 12.94 21.01
CA CYS A 177 -5.18 11.83 20.64
C CYS A 177 -4.29 12.20 19.45
N CYS A 178 -3.05 11.71 19.46
CA CYS A 178 -2.18 11.81 18.29
C CYS A 178 -2.79 11.02 17.12
N SER A 179 -3.36 9.85 17.44
CA SER A 179 -4.11 9.00 16.51
C SER A 179 -5.41 9.62 15.97
N LYS A 180 -5.86 10.74 16.54
CA LYS A 180 -7.18 11.34 16.28
C LYS A 180 -8.35 10.40 16.53
N PHE A 181 -8.17 9.39 17.38
CA PHE A 181 -9.20 8.39 17.67
C PHE A 181 -9.26 8.08 19.16
N CYS A 182 -10.28 8.64 19.81
CA CYS A 182 -10.61 8.41 21.21
C CYS A 182 -11.71 7.35 21.28
N LEU A 183 -11.38 6.18 21.79
CA LEU A 183 -12.28 5.04 21.87
C LEU A 183 -12.44 4.63 23.34
N ASN A 184 -13.69 4.58 23.81
CA ASN A 184 -14.03 4.20 25.19
C ASN A 184 -13.30 5.04 26.26
N GLY A 185 -13.05 6.33 25.96
CA GLY A 185 -12.36 7.24 26.88
C GLY A 185 -10.84 7.13 26.87
N HIS A 186 -10.25 6.36 25.93
CA HIS A 186 -8.80 6.22 25.79
C HIS A 186 -8.35 6.41 24.34
N CYS A 187 -7.14 6.94 24.14
CA CYS A 187 -6.55 7.07 22.82
C CYS A 187 -6.27 5.68 22.25
N SER A 188 -6.87 5.38 21.09
CA SER A 188 -6.67 4.12 20.40
C SER A 188 -5.52 4.24 19.40
N GLY A 189 -4.63 3.25 19.38
CA GLY A 189 -3.53 3.13 18.43
C GLY A 189 -3.94 2.50 17.09
N GLN A 190 -5.22 2.13 16.93
CA GLN A 190 -5.72 1.40 15.76
C GLN A 190 -6.77 2.16 14.92
N PRO A 191 -6.62 3.47 14.63
CA PRO A 191 -7.50 4.12 13.66
C PRO A 191 -7.24 3.65 12.21
N SER A 192 -6.13 2.95 11.98
CA SER A 192 -5.59 2.60 10.66
C SER A 192 -4.81 1.29 10.74
N PHE A 193 -4.34 0.81 9.59
CA PHE A 193 -3.43 -0.35 9.46
C PHE A 193 -1.98 -0.03 9.88
N CYS A 194 -1.70 1.19 10.34
CA CYS A 194 -0.39 1.64 10.80
C CYS A 194 -0.51 2.74 11.86
N THR A 195 0.56 2.92 12.63
CA THR A 195 0.68 3.87 13.72
C THR A 195 0.78 5.31 13.20
N GLN A 196 0.02 6.21 13.81
CA GLN A 196 -0.12 7.59 13.37
C GLN A 196 1.08 8.45 13.77
N VAL A 197 1.27 9.57 13.08
CA VAL A 197 2.32 10.54 13.46
C VAL A 197 2.07 11.07 14.87
N GLY A 198 3.14 11.15 15.66
CA GLY A 198 3.12 11.59 17.05
C GLY A 198 2.70 10.50 18.04
N GLU A 199 2.36 9.29 17.59
CA GLU A 199 2.11 8.13 18.46
C GLU A 199 3.41 7.41 18.85
N ALA A 200 3.33 6.62 19.92
CA ALA A 200 4.42 5.78 20.39
C ALA A 200 4.73 4.66 19.37
N CYS A 201 6.02 4.40 19.15
CA CYS A 201 6.50 3.34 18.26
C CYS A 201 7.76 2.67 18.81
N ILE A 202 8.03 1.45 18.36
CA ILE A 202 9.26 0.71 18.66
C ILE A 202 10.11 0.58 17.39
N THR A 203 9.48 0.40 16.23
CA THR A 203 10.16 0.24 14.95
C THR A 203 9.62 1.19 13.89
N ASP A 204 10.45 1.50 12.91
CA ASP A 204 10.09 2.35 11.76
C ASP A 204 8.85 1.82 11.02
N PHE A 205 8.73 0.49 10.92
CA PHE A 205 7.70 -0.20 10.14
C PHE A 205 6.31 -0.22 10.79
N GLU A 206 6.18 0.24 12.03
CA GLU A 206 4.86 0.45 12.63
C GLU A 206 4.23 1.76 12.15
N CYS A 207 5.06 2.77 11.88
CA CYS A 207 4.60 4.11 11.53
C CYS A 207 4.11 4.15 10.09
N CYS A 208 2.95 4.77 9.85
CA CYS A 208 2.45 5.02 8.48
C CYS A 208 3.46 5.80 7.62
N THR A 209 4.31 6.58 8.27
CA THR A 209 5.40 7.35 7.67
C THR A 209 6.72 6.61 7.56
N GLY A 210 6.81 5.39 8.08
CA GLY A 210 8.01 4.56 8.05
C GLY A 210 9.19 5.07 8.88
N ILE A 211 8.96 5.96 9.86
CA ILE A 211 10.03 6.53 10.70
C ILE A 211 9.58 6.58 12.16
N CYS A 212 10.33 5.91 13.03
CA CYS A 212 10.20 5.92 14.46
C CYS A 212 11.41 6.62 15.11
N THR A 213 11.24 7.89 15.48
CA THR A 213 12.32 8.68 16.07
C THR A 213 12.43 8.43 17.57
N LYS A 214 13.52 7.80 18.01
CA LYS A 214 13.86 7.59 19.43
C LYS A 214 14.77 8.71 19.95
N GLN A 215 14.61 9.08 21.22
CA GLN A 215 15.49 10.06 21.88
C GLN A 215 16.55 9.32 22.69
N GLY A 216 17.83 9.59 22.43
CA GLY A 216 18.94 8.98 23.18
C GLY A 216 18.93 7.44 23.11
N THR A 217 18.82 6.80 24.28
CA THR A 217 18.78 5.33 24.43
C THR A 217 17.38 4.81 24.77
N ASP A 218 16.33 5.59 24.51
CA ASP A 218 14.95 5.19 24.79
C ASP A 218 14.54 4.00 23.90
N ASN A 219 13.81 3.05 24.47
CA ASN A 219 13.30 1.89 23.73
C ASN A 219 12.05 2.23 22.90
N ILE A 220 11.30 3.25 23.30
CA ILE A 220 10.08 3.75 22.66
C ILE A 220 10.38 5.13 22.05
N GLY A 221 10.01 5.29 20.77
CA GLY A 221 10.11 6.54 20.03
C GLY A 221 8.74 7.11 19.68
N LEU A 222 8.75 8.15 18.85
CA LEU A 222 7.55 8.72 18.25
C LEU A 222 7.56 8.51 16.73
N CYS A 223 6.41 8.18 16.16
CA CYS A 223 6.25 8.19 14.72
C CYS A 223 6.39 9.62 14.21
N THR A 224 7.33 9.85 13.29
CA THR A 224 7.59 11.18 12.71
C THR A 224 7.44 11.14 11.21
N GLN A 225 7.31 12.32 10.61
CA GLN A 225 7.15 12.46 9.17
C GLN A 225 8.51 12.64 8.50
N PRO A 226 8.82 11.93 7.39
CA PRO A 226 10.02 12.18 6.62
C PRO A 226 10.01 13.62 6.11
N THR A 227 11.09 14.34 6.40
CA THR A 227 11.38 15.62 5.76
C THR A 227 11.94 15.32 4.38
N ALA A 228 11.20 15.67 3.33
CA ALA A 228 11.66 15.52 1.96
C ALA A 228 11.50 16.87 1.23
N PRO A 229 12.61 17.46 0.73
CA PRO A 229 12.52 18.61 -0.17
C PRO A 229 11.66 18.24 -1.39
N GLY A 230 10.78 19.16 -1.80
CA GLY A 230 9.94 18.99 -3.01
C GLY A 230 8.66 18.18 -2.80
N ALA A 231 8.53 17.42 -1.71
CA ALA A 231 7.30 16.70 -1.39
C ALA A 231 6.17 17.67 -0.99
N THR A 232 4.98 17.44 -1.54
CA THR A 232 3.75 18.15 -1.16
C THR A 232 3.42 17.86 0.31
N GLY A 233 2.89 18.86 1.04
CA GLY A 233 2.45 18.72 2.44
C GLY A 233 1.18 17.90 2.64
N CYS A 234 0.91 16.93 1.77
CA CYS A 234 -0.22 16.00 1.87
C CYS A 234 0.10 14.85 2.84
N LEU A 235 -0.96 14.13 3.22
CA LEU A 235 -0.93 12.98 4.10
C LEU A 235 -0.70 11.71 3.29
N ALA A 236 0.28 10.90 3.70
CA ALA A 236 0.57 9.62 3.07
C ALA A 236 -0.46 8.55 3.45
N ALA A 237 -0.44 7.44 2.72
CA ALA A 237 -1.29 6.28 2.98
C ALA A 237 -1.27 5.86 4.46
N GLY A 238 -2.46 5.54 4.98
CA GLY A 238 -2.69 5.11 6.35
C GLY A 238 -2.80 6.25 7.37
N ILE A 239 -2.44 7.49 7.04
CA ILE A 239 -2.65 8.62 7.94
C ILE A 239 -4.14 8.99 8.00
N VAL A 240 -4.63 9.25 9.21
CA VAL A 240 -6.00 9.71 9.45
C VAL A 240 -6.25 11.04 8.74
N CYS A 241 -7.37 11.11 8.01
CA CYS A 241 -7.75 12.24 7.19
C CYS A 241 -9.17 12.72 7.53
N GLY A 242 -9.58 13.90 7.03
CA GLY A 242 -10.94 14.40 7.21
C GLY A 242 -11.38 14.65 8.66
N GLY A 243 -10.43 14.75 9.61
CA GLY A 243 -10.72 14.91 11.03
C GLY A 243 -11.00 13.61 11.79
N GLY A 244 -10.84 12.44 11.17
CA GLY A 244 -10.82 11.13 11.84
C GLY A 244 -12.15 10.50 12.22
N ALA A 245 -13.29 11.09 11.84
CA ALA A 245 -14.59 10.47 12.04
C ALA A 245 -15.34 10.29 10.72
N VAL A 246 -15.91 9.10 10.50
CA VAL A 246 -17.11 8.97 9.67
C VAL A 246 -18.24 9.64 10.42
N SER A 247 -18.72 10.77 9.93
CA SER A 247 -20.02 11.25 10.39
C SER A 247 -21.11 10.37 9.77
N ASP A 248 -22.11 9.99 10.56
CA ASP A 248 -23.39 9.43 10.05
C ASP A 248 -24.09 10.37 9.04
N ALA A 249 -23.55 11.59 8.86
CA ALA A 249 -23.95 12.60 7.88
C ALA A 249 -23.16 12.55 6.56
N GLY A 250 -22.34 11.52 6.31
CA GLY A 250 -21.91 11.13 4.97
C GLY A 250 -21.15 12.21 4.21
N GLY A 251 -19.88 12.42 4.56
CA GLY A 251 -18.97 13.18 3.70
C GLY A 251 -17.56 12.64 3.82
N ILE A 252 -17.12 11.88 2.80
CA ILE A 252 -15.68 11.87 2.51
C ILE A 252 -15.28 13.30 2.09
N PRO A 253 -14.07 13.77 2.45
CA PRO A 253 -13.60 15.06 1.98
C PRO A 253 -13.66 15.15 0.45
N ALA A 254 -14.15 16.28 -0.06
CA ALA A 254 -14.14 16.55 -1.49
C ALA A 254 -12.72 16.35 -2.05
N CYS A 255 -12.61 15.69 -3.21
CA CYS A 255 -11.33 15.37 -3.83
C CYS A 255 -10.35 14.57 -2.96
N GLY A 256 -10.87 13.81 -1.99
CA GLY A 256 -10.08 13.01 -1.05
C GLY A 256 -9.28 13.81 -0.04
N GLY A 257 -9.55 15.10 0.11
CA GLY A 257 -8.96 15.96 1.13
C GLY A 257 -7.44 16.06 1.02
N ASP A 258 -6.78 15.90 2.17
CA ASP A 258 -5.34 16.11 2.32
C ASP A 258 -4.50 14.90 1.90
N CYS A 259 -5.10 13.80 1.45
CA CYS A 259 -4.37 12.60 1.07
C CYS A 259 -3.60 12.78 -0.24
N CYS A 260 -2.33 12.33 -0.26
CA CYS A 260 -1.52 12.35 -1.48
C CYS A 260 -2.15 11.50 -2.58
N SER A 261 -2.75 10.37 -2.20
CA SER A 261 -3.57 9.52 -3.06
C SER A 261 -4.88 10.15 -3.53
N ARG A 262 -5.34 11.26 -2.94
CA ARG A 262 -6.70 11.81 -3.15
C ARG A 262 -7.83 10.82 -2.85
N SER A 263 -7.57 9.88 -1.95
CA SER A 263 -8.59 8.97 -1.43
C SER A 263 -8.57 9.00 0.10
N CYS A 264 -9.48 9.77 0.69
CA CYS A 264 -9.74 9.78 2.12
C CYS A 264 -11.04 9.00 2.35
N ALA A 265 -10.93 7.79 2.89
CA ALA A 265 -12.06 6.88 3.00
C ALA A 265 -11.95 5.95 4.22
N PRO A 266 -13.04 5.28 4.63
CA PRO A 266 -13.06 4.47 5.85
C PRO A 266 -12.05 3.31 5.81
N TYR A 267 -11.32 3.13 6.90
CA TYR A 267 -10.61 1.90 7.21
C TYR A 267 -11.61 0.83 7.67
N GLY A 268 -11.58 -0.35 7.05
CA GLY A 268 -12.59 -1.40 7.25
C GLY A 268 -12.95 -1.69 8.71
N PRO A 269 -11.98 -2.04 9.56
CA PRO A 269 -12.24 -2.44 10.95
C PRO A 269 -12.86 -1.37 11.86
N THR A 270 -12.55 -0.10 11.65
CA THR A 270 -12.94 0.98 12.58
C THR A 270 -13.88 2.01 11.98
N GLY A 271 -13.99 2.06 10.65
CA GLY A 271 -14.68 3.11 9.92
C GLY A 271 -13.95 4.45 9.93
N VAL A 272 -12.83 4.61 10.63
CA VAL A 272 -12.08 5.87 10.68
C VAL A 272 -11.57 6.23 9.28
N LEU A 273 -11.69 7.49 8.88
CA LEU A 273 -11.20 7.94 7.58
C LEU A 273 -9.67 8.00 7.58
N VAL A 274 -9.06 7.26 6.64
CA VAL A 274 -7.62 7.23 6.42
C VAL A 274 -7.32 7.45 4.94
N CYS A 275 -6.11 7.93 4.65
CA CYS A 275 -5.61 7.97 3.29
C CYS A 275 -5.43 6.55 2.75
N GLN A 276 -6.27 6.17 1.80
CA GLN A 276 -6.23 4.82 1.24
C GLN A 276 -4.94 4.64 0.42
N PRO A 277 -4.25 3.49 0.54
CA PRO A 277 -3.09 3.18 -0.28
C PRO A 277 -3.45 3.23 -1.76
N PRO A 278 -2.80 4.09 -2.58
CA PRO A 278 -3.09 4.14 -4.01
C PRO A 278 -2.67 2.85 -4.71
N SER A 279 -3.41 2.43 -5.74
CA SER A 279 -3.06 1.24 -6.53
C SER A 279 -1.80 1.46 -7.36
N GLY A 280 -1.00 0.39 -7.52
CA GLY A 280 0.26 0.39 -8.27
C GLY A 280 1.33 1.29 -7.65
N CYS A 281 1.92 2.13 -8.48
CA CYS A 281 2.92 3.11 -8.08
C CYS A 281 2.36 4.19 -7.14
N ARG A 282 3.27 4.82 -6.39
CA ARG A 282 3.01 5.87 -5.42
C ARG A 282 3.04 7.26 -6.09
N PRO A 283 1.95 8.05 -6.05
CA PRO A 283 1.93 9.42 -6.53
C PRO A 283 2.81 10.36 -5.68
N THR A 284 3.03 11.58 -6.16
CA THR A 284 3.80 12.62 -5.46
C THR A 284 3.36 12.79 -4.00
N GLY A 285 4.33 12.85 -3.09
CA GLY A 285 4.12 13.02 -1.65
C GLY A 285 3.88 11.72 -0.87
N GLU A 286 3.59 10.60 -1.53
CA GLU A 286 3.50 9.31 -0.84
C GLU A 286 4.87 8.79 -0.38
N ILE A 287 4.86 7.85 0.58
CA ILE A 287 6.09 7.17 1.04
C ILE A 287 6.67 6.29 -0.07
N CYS A 288 7.99 6.28 -0.19
CA CYS A 288 8.74 5.40 -1.07
C CYS A 288 9.99 4.83 -0.40
N LYS A 289 10.45 3.66 -0.88
CA LYS A 289 11.73 3.05 -0.52
C LYS A 289 12.76 3.21 -1.64
N SER A 290 12.32 3.41 -2.88
CA SER A 290 13.13 3.51 -4.07
C SER A 290 12.43 4.35 -5.13
N ASP A 291 13.17 4.81 -6.14
CA ASP A 291 12.57 5.55 -7.24
C ASP A 291 11.49 4.70 -7.93
N SER A 292 11.69 3.39 -8.10
CA SER A 292 10.71 2.48 -8.72
C SER A 292 9.36 2.40 -8.01
N ASP A 293 9.26 2.84 -6.75
CA ASP A 293 7.96 2.96 -6.07
C ASP A 293 7.14 4.13 -6.61
N CYS A 294 7.78 5.17 -7.14
CA CYS A 294 7.17 6.42 -7.56
C CYS A 294 6.64 6.36 -8.99
N CYS A 295 5.45 6.92 -9.20
CA CYS A 295 4.84 6.99 -10.52
C CYS A 295 5.66 7.84 -11.49
N GLY A 296 6.02 7.27 -12.64
CA GLY A 296 6.88 7.91 -13.65
C GLY A 296 8.31 7.39 -13.69
N SER A 297 8.62 6.40 -12.84
CA SER A 297 9.92 5.72 -12.86
C SER A 297 10.11 4.85 -14.11
N PRO A 298 11.37 4.53 -14.46
CA PRO A 298 11.67 3.68 -15.61
C PRO A 298 10.95 2.32 -15.49
N GLY A 299 10.47 1.80 -16.62
CA GLY A 299 9.69 0.55 -16.68
C GLY A 299 8.18 0.75 -16.48
N MET A 300 7.71 1.95 -16.14
CA MET A 300 6.27 2.25 -16.12
C MET A 300 5.81 2.86 -17.45
N PRO A 301 4.52 2.75 -17.80
CA PRO A 301 3.96 3.42 -18.98
C PRO A 301 4.27 4.93 -18.98
N GLY A 302 5.00 5.39 -20.01
CA GLY A 302 5.40 6.80 -20.12
C GLY A 302 6.41 7.27 -19.07
N GLY A 303 7.02 6.37 -18.30
CA GLY A 303 8.06 6.66 -17.34
C GLY A 303 9.37 7.06 -18.00
N ASN A 304 9.99 8.15 -17.56
CA ASN A 304 11.21 8.70 -18.12
C ASN A 304 12.34 8.88 -17.10
N GLY A 305 12.14 8.42 -15.86
CA GLY A 305 13.13 8.51 -14.78
C GLY A 305 13.32 9.92 -14.22
N SER A 306 12.40 10.84 -14.47
CA SER A 306 12.44 12.20 -13.88
C SER A 306 11.95 12.25 -12.43
N VAL A 307 11.34 11.18 -11.95
CA VAL A 307 10.81 11.08 -10.59
C VAL A 307 11.84 10.46 -9.66
N THR A 308 11.82 10.90 -8.41
CA THR A 308 12.77 10.42 -7.40
C THR A 308 12.07 10.13 -6.10
N CYS A 309 12.56 9.14 -5.38
CA CYS A 309 12.27 8.95 -3.98
C CYS A 309 13.18 9.87 -3.16
N SER A 310 12.69 11.07 -2.86
CA SER A 310 13.43 12.09 -2.11
C SER A 310 13.61 11.62 -0.66
N LYS A 311 14.84 11.18 -0.35
CA LYS A 311 15.24 10.60 0.92
C LYS A 311 16.26 11.48 1.63
N THR A 312 16.03 11.76 2.91
CA THR A 312 17.07 12.31 3.78
C THR A 312 18.13 11.22 4.03
N PRO A 313 19.44 11.54 3.95
CA PRO A 313 20.49 10.54 4.18
C PRO A 313 20.35 9.84 5.54
N GLY A 314 20.30 8.51 5.52
CA GLY A 314 20.17 7.68 6.74
C GLY A 314 18.75 7.23 7.06
N GLU A 315 17.73 7.82 6.43
CA GLU A 315 16.33 7.42 6.65
C GLU A 315 15.96 6.18 5.80
N PRO A 316 15.15 5.25 6.34
CA PRO A 316 14.74 4.03 5.62
C PRO A 316 13.82 4.33 4.44
N VAL A 317 13.08 5.43 4.52
CA VAL A 317 12.05 5.83 3.54
C VAL A 317 12.17 7.30 3.16
N GLY A 318 11.57 7.65 2.02
CA GLY A 318 11.49 9.00 1.50
C GLY A 318 10.08 9.36 1.07
N ARG A 319 9.96 10.44 0.30
CA ARG A 319 8.71 10.86 -0.34
C ARG A 319 8.89 10.93 -1.84
N CYS A 320 7.89 10.47 -2.60
CA CYS A 320 7.92 10.60 -4.05
C CYS A 320 7.88 12.06 -4.49
N ASP A 321 8.88 12.48 -5.25
CA ASP A 321 8.95 13.77 -5.92
C ASP A 321 8.87 13.54 -7.44
N ASN A 322 7.86 14.14 -8.06
CA ASN A 322 7.61 14.03 -9.50
C ASN A 322 8.42 15.06 -10.32
N GLY A 323 9.21 15.92 -9.65
CA GLY A 323 10.00 16.97 -10.28
C GLY A 323 9.16 17.96 -11.10
N ASN A 324 9.78 18.57 -12.11
CA ASN A 324 9.13 19.52 -13.04
C ASN A 324 8.70 18.88 -14.36
N ALA A 325 8.44 17.56 -14.39
CA ALA A 325 8.01 16.86 -15.58
C ALA A 325 6.49 16.96 -15.80
N CYS A 326 6.03 16.55 -16.99
CA CYS A 326 4.62 16.24 -17.21
C CYS A 326 4.17 15.12 -16.25
N ARG A 327 2.85 14.97 -16.02
CA ARG A 327 2.33 13.91 -15.15
C ARG A 327 2.37 12.56 -15.86
N ALA A 328 3.32 11.71 -15.50
CA ALA A 328 3.45 10.36 -16.05
C ALA A 328 2.26 9.47 -15.66
N ALA A 329 2.15 8.29 -16.27
CA ALA A 329 1.10 7.34 -15.89
C ALA A 329 1.19 7.02 -14.39
N GLY A 330 0.03 6.83 -13.76
CA GLY A 330 -0.12 6.67 -12.32
C GLY A 330 -0.03 7.97 -11.52
N ALA A 331 0.38 9.11 -12.08
CA ALA A 331 0.28 10.38 -11.35
C ALA A 331 -1.20 10.79 -11.19
N VAL A 332 -1.56 11.41 -10.07
CA VAL A 332 -2.93 11.94 -9.86
C VAL A 332 -3.30 12.94 -10.97
N CYS A 333 -4.50 12.89 -11.52
CA CYS A 333 -4.94 13.81 -12.56
C CYS A 333 -6.30 14.42 -12.24
N LYS A 334 -6.79 15.30 -13.11
CA LYS A 334 -8.15 15.81 -13.07
C LYS A 334 -8.98 15.19 -14.17
N LEU A 335 -10.12 14.60 -13.85
CA LEU A 335 -11.08 14.10 -14.85
C LEU A 335 -11.71 15.27 -15.61
N ALA A 336 -12.11 15.05 -16.87
CA ALA A 336 -12.78 16.07 -17.68
C ALA A 336 -14.06 16.63 -17.03
N THR A 337 -14.68 15.83 -16.15
CA THR A 337 -15.96 16.11 -15.51
C THR A 337 -15.84 16.56 -14.05
N SER A 338 -14.67 16.42 -13.41
CA SER A 338 -14.51 16.72 -11.97
C SER A 338 -14.02 18.14 -11.71
N SER A 339 -14.37 18.68 -10.54
CA SER A 339 -13.96 20.03 -10.12
C SER A 339 -12.66 20.06 -9.30
N CYS A 340 -12.05 18.90 -9.07
CA CYS A 340 -10.86 18.76 -8.23
C CYS A 340 -9.63 19.51 -8.78
N ASN A 341 -8.89 20.16 -7.87
CA ASN A 341 -7.67 20.90 -8.17
C ASN A 341 -6.50 19.93 -8.42
N ALA A 342 -6.52 19.27 -9.57
CA ALA A 342 -5.39 18.58 -10.15
C ALA A 342 -5.12 19.13 -11.57
N GLU A 343 -3.90 18.93 -12.05
CA GLU A 343 -3.50 19.33 -13.40
C GLU A 343 -4.16 18.39 -14.44
N ASN A 344 -4.55 18.92 -15.59
CA ASN A 344 -5.17 18.17 -16.68
C ASN A 344 -4.17 17.75 -17.79
N ASN A 345 -2.87 17.96 -17.55
CA ASN A 345 -1.79 17.66 -18.49
C ASN A 345 -1.04 16.39 -18.05
N CYS A 346 -1.48 15.26 -18.57
CA CYS A 346 -0.73 14.00 -18.50
C CYS A 346 0.36 14.00 -19.60
N CYS A 347 1.41 13.21 -19.42
CA CYS A 347 2.45 13.07 -20.45
C CYS A 347 1.91 12.50 -21.76
N ALA A 348 0.85 11.68 -21.68
CA ALA A 348 0.16 11.11 -22.85
C ALA A 348 -0.75 12.12 -23.56
N GLY A 349 -1.10 13.25 -22.94
CA GLY A 349 -1.98 14.26 -23.54
C GLY A 349 -2.75 15.12 -22.53
N ASN A 350 -3.64 15.95 -23.06
CA ASN A 350 -4.50 16.82 -22.26
C ASN A 350 -5.92 16.23 -22.11
N VAL A 351 -6.41 16.16 -20.88
CA VAL A 351 -7.72 15.54 -20.55
C VAL A 351 -8.91 16.23 -21.22
N ASN A 352 -8.82 17.53 -21.53
CA ASN A 352 -9.89 18.23 -22.23
C ASN A 352 -9.95 17.88 -23.73
N GLN A 353 -8.88 17.34 -24.30
CA GLN A 353 -8.79 16.93 -25.69
C GLN A 353 -9.07 15.43 -25.83
N ASP A 354 -8.53 14.65 -24.90
CA ASP A 354 -8.74 13.22 -24.80
C ASP A 354 -8.99 12.83 -23.34
N PRO A 355 -10.25 12.61 -22.92
CA PRO A 355 -10.57 12.23 -21.55
C PRO A 355 -9.92 10.91 -21.10
N THR A 356 -9.44 10.08 -22.04
CA THR A 356 -8.95 8.73 -21.75
C THR A 356 -7.54 8.70 -21.17
N VAL A 357 -6.80 9.81 -21.26
CA VAL A 357 -5.47 9.97 -20.64
C VAL A 357 -5.53 10.13 -19.12
N CYS A 358 -6.73 10.27 -18.54
CA CYS A 358 -6.97 10.37 -17.10
C CYS A 358 -8.20 9.54 -16.73
N GLN A 359 -7.98 8.42 -16.05
CA GLN A 359 -9.04 7.46 -15.71
C GLN A 359 -9.02 7.16 -14.22
N GLN A 360 -10.13 6.69 -13.70
CA GLN A 360 -10.21 6.29 -12.30
C GLN A 360 -9.59 4.91 -12.11
N ASP A 361 -8.79 4.76 -11.06
CA ASP A 361 -8.29 3.48 -10.59
C ASP A 361 -9.35 2.74 -9.75
N LEU A 362 -9.06 1.54 -9.24
CA LEU A 362 -10.04 0.75 -8.48
C LEU A 362 -10.55 1.40 -7.18
N LEU A 363 -9.82 2.40 -6.66
CA LEU A 363 -10.23 3.20 -5.50
C LEU A 363 -11.00 4.47 -5.89
N GLY A 364 -11.25 4.65 -7.20
CA GLY A 364 -11.83 5.85 -7.78
C GLY A 364 -10.82 6.97 -8.02
N ILE A 365 -9.55 6.81 -7.64
CA ILE A 365 -8.56 7.89 -7.73
C ILE A 365 -8.32 8.21 -9.21
N PRO A 366 -8.49 9.46 -9.67
CA PRO A 366 -8.11 9.82 -11.03
C PRO A 366 -6.59 9.74 -11.22
N ARG A 367 -6.13 8.84 -12.10
CA ARG A 367 -4.72 8.63 -12.45
C ARG A 367 -4.50 8.89 -13.94
N CYS A 368 -3.39 9.54 -14.28
CA CYS A 368 -2.92 9.60 -15.66
C CYS A 368 -2.68 8.17 -16.15
N THR A 369 -3.02 7.87 -17.39
CA THR A 369 -2.85 6.54 -17.97
C THR A 369 -1.81 6.57 -19.08
N GLY A 370 -1.13 5.44 -19.26
CA GLY A 370 -0.42 5.12 -20.50
C GLY A 370 -1.28 4.26 -21.44
N ALA A 371 -2.34 3.66 -20.91
CA ALA A 371 -3.33 2.89 -21.65
C ALA A 371 -4.24 3.80 -22.50
N GLY A 372 -4.36 3.49 -23.79
CA GLY A 372 -5.44 4.04 -24.64
C GLY A 372 -6.81 3.43 -24.31
N ASN A 373 -7.85 3.84 -25.04
CA ASN A 373 -9.25 3.43 -24.84
C ASN A 373 -9.41 1.97 -24.39
N CYS A 374 -9.96 1.81 -23.19
CA CYS A 374 -10.26 0.52 -22.60
C CYS A 374 -11.46 -0.13 -23.29
N ALA A 375 -11.22 -1.09 -24.19
CA ALA A 375 -12.28 -1.84 -24.86
C ALA A 375 -12.64 -3.15 -24.13
N ASP A 376 -11.64 -3.85 -23.60
CA ASP A 376 -11.81 -5.13 -22.92
C ASP A 376 -10.67 -5.41 -21.92
N ALA A 377 -11.00 -5.90 -20.72
CA ALA A 377 -10.03 -6.17 -19.65
C ALA A 377 -9.03 -7.28 -20.01
N GLY A 378 -9.50 -8.35 -20.68
CA GLY A 378 -8.65 -9.50 -21.02
C GLY A 378 -7.45 -9.14 -21.90
N SER A 379 -7.58 -8.13 -22.78
CA SER A 379 -6.46 -7.64 -23.59
C SER A 379 -5.37 -6.93 -22.79
N TYR A 380 -5.57 -6.68 -21.49
CA TYR A 380 -4.59 -5.99 -20.63
C TYR A 380 -3.90 -6.92 -19.64
N GLU A 381 -4.30 -8.19 -19.52
CA GLU A 381 -3.63 -9.17 -18.66
C GLU A 381 -2.12 -9.23 -18.94
N GLY A 382 -1.31 -9.12 -17.88
CA GLY A 382 0.13 -9.18 -17.94
C GLY A 382 0.82 -7.95 -18.56
N LYS A 383 0.07 -6.94 -19.03
CA LYS A 383 0.66 -5.69 -19.51
C LYS A 383 1.17 -4.86 -18.35
N GLU A 384 2.22 -4.09 -18.63
CA GLU A 384 2.81 -3.13 -17.70
C GLU A 384 1.78 -2.08 -17.31
N CYS A 385 1.74 -1.74 -16.02
CA CYS A 385 0.84 -0.73 -15.49
C CYS A 385 1.58 0.21 -14.54
N ALA A 386 1.10 1.45 -14.43
CA ALA A 386 1.50 2.33 -13.34
C ALA A 386 0.44 2.29 -12.23
N SER A 387 -0.83 2.18 -12.59
CA SER A 387 -1.93 2.00 -11.65
C SER A 387 -3.01 1.11 -12.26
N SER A 388 -4.00 0.72 -11.47
CA SER A 388 -5.13 -0.07 -11.98
C SER A 388 -5.99 0.69 -13.01
N ALA A 389 -5.83 2.02 -13.14
CA ALA A 389 -6.39 2.80 -14.23
C ALA A 389 -5.84 2.39 -15.61
N ASP A 390 -4.64 1.80 -15.67
CA ASP A 390 -4.05 1.23 -16.91
C ASP A 390 -4.60 -0.17 -17.23
N CYS A 391 -5.35 -0.78 -16.31
CA CYS A 391 -5.67 -2.20 -16.31
C CYS A 391 -7.14 -2.53 -16.58
N CYS A 392 -7.93 -1.56 -17.05
CA CYS A 392 -9.29 -1.85 -17.53
C CYS A 392 -10.21 -2.55 -16.50
N GLY A 393 -10.04 -2.24 -15.21
CA GLY A 393 -10.80 -2.85 -14.12
C GLY A 393 -10.16 -4.09 -13.48
N LEU A 394 -9.00 -4.52 -13.98
CA LEU A 394 -8.11 -5.50 -13.33
C LEU A 394 -7.21 -4.79 -12.31
N ALA A 395 -6.70 -5.56 -11.34
CA ALA A 395 -5.72 -5.07 -10.37
C ALA A 395 -4.38 -4.77 -11.06
N CYS A 396 -3.67 -3.73 -10.59
CA CYS A 396 -2.29 -3.46 -10.99
C CYS A 396 -1.38 -3.95 -9.87
N VAL A 397 -0.81 -5.15 -10.06
CA VAL A 397 -0.13 -5.91 -9.01
C VAL A 397 1.38 -5.94 -9.24
N PRO A 398 2.17 -6.19 -8.20
CA PRO A 398 3.61 -6.38 -8.35
C PRO A 398 4.00 -7.40 -9.42
N ASN A 399 4.96 -7.04 -10.26
CA ASN A 399 5.52 -7.95 -11.24
C ASN A 399 6.66 -8.77 -10.64
N LYS A 400 6.37 -10.01 -10.25
CA LYS A 400 7.39 -10.96 -9.74
C LYS A 400 8.47 -11.31 -10.76
N SER A 401 8.22 -11.09 -12.05
CA SER A 401 9.18 -11.33 -13.13
C SER A 401 9.94 -10.07 -13.55
N ALA A 402 9.80 -8.97 -12.80
CA ALA A 402 10.56 -7.75 -13.06
C ALA A 402 12.06 -8.04 -13.00
N VAL A 403 12.75 -7.78 -14.11
CA VAL A 403 14.21 -7.68 -14.16
C VAL A 403 14.62 -6.24 -13.89
N ASP A 404 15.91 -5.98 -13.64
CA ASP A 404 16.42 -4.62 -13.45
C ASP A 404 16.02 -3.71 -14.64
N GLY A 405 15.23 -2.67 -14.35
CA GLY A 405 14.70 -1.73 -15.35
C GLY A 405 13.48 -2.23 -16.13
N GLY A 406 12.95 -3.42 -15.82
CA GLY A 406 11.66 -3.91 -16.31
C GLY A 406 10.48 -3.34 -15.53
N ALA A 407 9.26 -3.59 -16.00
CA ALA A 407 8.07 -3.05 -15.38
C ALA A 407 7.84 -3.56 -13.96
N PRO A 408 7.75 -2.67 -12.96
CA PRO A 408 7.57 -3.07 -11.57
C PRO A 408 6.15 -3.59 -11.28
N PHE A 409 5.16 -3.22 -12.09
CA PHE A 409 3.78 -3.65 -11.94
C PHE A 409 3.18 -4.12 -13.27
N ILE A 410 2.28 -5.10 -13.18
CA ILE A 410 1.52 -5.64 -14.31
C ILE A 410 0.04 -5.76 -13.95
N CYS A 411 -0.82 -5.71 -14.96
CA CYS A 411 -2.23 -5.99 -14.77
C CYS A 411 -2.45 -7.47 -14.47
N GLY A 412 -3.22 -7.76 -13.43
CA GLY A 412 -3.59 -9.11 -13.04
C GLY A 412 -4.46 -9.82 -14.07
N SER A 413 -4.69 -11.11 -13.88
CA SER A 413 -5.54 -11.95 -14.74
C SER A 413 -7.01 -12.00 -14.31
N THR A 414 -7.31 -11.47 -13.12
CA THR A 414 -8.61 -11.53 -12.47
C THR A 414 -9.02 -10.16 -11.94
N THR A 415 -10.32 -9.97 -11.73
CA THR A 415 -10.89 -8.71 -11.21
C THR A 415 -10.49 -8.43 -9.75
N CYS A 416 -10.13 -9.48 -9.02
CA CYS A 416 -9.58 -9.41 -7.67
C CYS A 416 -8.59 -10.55 -7.44
N VAL A 417 -7.61 -10.29 -6.60
CA VAL A 417 -6.55 -11.20 -6.22
C VAL A 417 -7.01 -12.05 -5.02
N PRO A 418 -6.95 -13.39 -5.10
CA PRO A 418 -7.33 -14.26 -3.98
C PRO A 418 -6.31 -14.21 -2.84
N ALA A 419 -6.63 -14.84 -1.72
CA ALA A 419 -5.71 -14.96 -0.58
C ALA A 419 -4.34 -15.52 -1.00
N GLY A 420 -3.26 -15.00 -0.43
CA GLY A 420 -1.87 -15.34 -0.76
C GLY A 420 -1.32 -14.70 -2.03
N GLY A 421 -2.15 -13.99 -2.82
CA GLY A 421 -1.69 -13.28 -4.02
C GLY A 421 -1.12 -11.88 -3.73
N ASP A 422 -0.34 -11.34 -4.68
CA ASP A 422 0.29 -10.02 -4.52
C ASP A 422 -0.69 -8.87 -4.72
N CYS A 423 -0.52 -7.82 -3.94
CA CYS A 423 -1.36 -6.62 -3.99
C CYS A 423 -0.55 -5.35 -3.72
N THR A 424 -1.15 -4.21 -4.06
CA THR A 424 -0.64 -2.87 -3.75
C THR A 424 -1.60 -2.09 -2.84
N THR A 425 -2.87 -2.50 -2.81
CA THR A 425 -3.96 -1.93 -2.01
C THR A 425 -5.09 -2.94 -1.81
N ASP A 426 -5.96 -2.71 -0.83
CA ASP A 426 -7.12 -3.56 -0.51
C ASP A 426 -8.05 -3.75 -1.72
N ALA A 427 -8.12 -2.77 -2.62
CA ALA A 427 -8.94 -2.81 -3.84
C ALA A 427 -8.48 -3.86 -4.88
N ASP A 428 -7.22 -4.30 -4.79
CA ASP A 428 -6.69 -5.38 -5.60
C ASP A 428 -7.22 -6.73 -5.12
N CYS A 429 -7.49 -6.86 -3.81
CA CYS A 429 -7.86 -8.12 -3.18
C CYS A 429 -9.35 -8.44 -3.31
N CYS A 430 -9.68 -9.73 -3.22
CA CYS A 430 -11.07 -10.17 -3.20
C CYS A 430 -11.80 -9.74 -1.92
N PRO A 431 -13.16 -9.66 -1.96
CA PRO A 431 -13.97 -9.17 -0.85
C PRO A 431 -13.60 -9.79 0.50
N GLY A 432 -13.38 -8.94 1.51
CA GLY A 432 -13.05 -9.33 2.88
C GLY A 432 -11.56 -9.56 3.14
N LEU A 433 -10.71 -9.54 2.11
CA LEU A 433 -9.26 -9.75 2.25
C LEU A 433 -8.51 -8.41 2.25
N PRO A 434 -7.86 -7.98 3.35
CA PRO A 434 -6.99 -6.82 3.31
C PRO A 434 -5.71 -7.12 2.52
N CYS A 435 -5.09 -6.07 1.98
CA CYS A 435 -3.75 -6.10 1.42
C CYS A 435 -2.75 -5.77 2.52
N VAL A 436 -2.07 -6.79 3.03
CA VAL A 436 -1.09 -6.63 4.10
C VAL A 436 0.25 -6.25 3.49
N ALA A 437 0.69 -5.01 3.73
CA ALA A 437 1.95 -4.48 3.25
C ALA A 437 2.66 -3.67 4.35
N PRO A 438 3.99 -3.78 4.50
CA PRO A 438 4.73 -2.87 5.37
C PRO A 438 4.55 -1.41 4.93
N PRO A 439 4.53 -0.43 5.84
CA PRO A 439 4.45 0.97 5.47
C PRO A 439 5.51 1.36 4.44
N GLY A 440 5.08 2.10 3.41
CA GLY A 440 5.93 2.50 2.30
C GLY A 440 6.28 1.40 1.29
N SER A 441 5.83 0.16 1.49
CA SER A 441 5.96 -0.91 0.50
C SER A 441 4.91 -0.72 -0.59
N THR A 442 5.29 -0.92 -1.85
CA THR A 442 4.36 -1.11 -2.98
C THR A 442 3.98 -2.57 -3.19
N HIS A 443 4.53 -3.48 -2.36
CA HIS A 443 4.30 -4.92 -2.41
C HIS A 443 3.64 -5.39 -1.11
N GLY A 444 2.47 -5.99 -1.22
CA GLY A 444 1.74 -6.65 -0.15
C GLY A 444 1.14 -7.98 -0.59
N ILE A 445 0.45 -8.65 0.33
CA ILE A 445 -0.23 -9.93 0.11
C ILE A 445 -1.69 -9.82 0.54
N CYS A 446 -2.62 -10.32 -0.27
CA CYS A 446 -4.03 -10.41 0.08
C CYS A 446 -4.26 -11.51 1.11
N GLY A 447 -4.96 -11.23 2.21
CA GLY A 447 -5.33 -12.28 3.17
C GLY A 447 -5.66 -11.75 4.56
N ALA A 448 -6.45 -12.52 5.31
CA ALA A 448 -6.67 -12.27 6.72
C ALA A 448 -5.36 -12.46 7.49
N ILE A 449 -5.13 -11.64 8.52
CA ILE A 449 -4.12 -11.93 9.53
C ILE A 449 -4.76 -12.95 10.48
N LEU A 450 -4.32 -14.21 10.45
CA LEU A 450 -4.69 -15.30 11.36
C LEU A 450 -4.42 -14.86 12.81
N GLU A 451 -5.01 -15.53 13.81
CA GLU A 451 -4.77 -15.23 15.23
C GLU A 451 -3.29 -15.35 15.65
N ASP A 452 -2.45 -16.01 14.83
CA ASP A 452 -0.99 -16.10 14.97
C ASP A 452 -0.20 -15.10 14.09
N GLY A 453 -0.90 -14.24 13.35
CA GLY A 453 -0.31 -13.31 12.39
C GLY A 453 -0.27 -13.79 10.94
N GLY A 454 -0.63 -15.03 10.61
CA GLY A 454 -0.52 -15.61 9.25
C GLY A 454 -1.55 -15.18 8.20
N VAL A 455 -1.46 -15.66 6.95
CA VAL A 455 -2.56 -15.63 5.97
C VAL A 455 -3.04 -17.05 5.67
N PRO A 456 -4.35 -17.32 5.50
CA PRO A 456 -4.82 -18.65 5.12
C PRO A 456 -4.27 -19.05 3.74
N ASP A 457 -3.81 -20.28 3.68
CA ASP A 457 -3.24 -20.88 2.47
C ASP A 457 -4.26 -21.06 1.35
N ALA A 458 -3.94 -20.60 0.14
CA ALA A 458 -4.74 -20.83 -1.04
C ALA A 458 -4.61 -22.28 -1.53
N ASN A 459 -5.76 -22.96 -1.64
CA ASN A 459 -5.96 -24.31 -2.22
C ASN A 459 -5.68 -25.49 -1.28
N VAL A 460 -6.70 -25.91 -0.54
CA VAL A 460 -6.83 -27.33 -0.15
C VAL A 460 -8.01 -27.92 -0.93
N PRO A 461 -7.78 -28.82 -1.90
CA PRO A 461 -8.85 -29.66 -2.43
C PRO A 461 -9.34 -30.58 -1.32
N ASP A 462 -10.65 -30.63 -1.10
CA ASP A 462 -11.31 -31.55 -0.16
C ASP A 462 -10.97 -33.01 -0.48
N GLY A 463 -9.93 -33.53 0.15
CA GLY A 463 -9.63 -34.95 0.20
C GLY A 463 -10.44 -35.61 1.31
N PRO A 464 -10.98 -36.83 1.10
CA PRO A 464 -11.80 -37.49 2.12
C PRO A 464 -10.95 -37.84 3.34
N LEU A 465 -11.34 -37.30 4.51
CA LEU A 465 -10.70 -37.57 5.79
C LEU A 465 -11.04 -38.98 6.32
N PRO A 466 -10.13 -39.62 7.09
CA PRO A 466 -10.41 -40.90 7.77
C PRO A 466 -11.51 -40.75 8.82
N GLU A 467 -12.38 -41.76 8.92
CA GLU A 467 -13.48 -41.81 9.89
C GLU A 467 -12.98 -41.76 11.34
N GLY A 468 -13.38 -40.72 12.08
CA GLY A 468 -13.25 -40.67 13.54
C GLY A 468 -13.01 -39.31 14.18
N GLN A 469 -12.68 -38.26 13.42
CA GLN A 469 -12.67 -36.89 13.94
C GLN A 469 -14.01 -36.21 13.64
N VAL A 470 -14.64 -35.71 14.71
CA VAL A 470 -15.68 -34.69 14.60
C VAL A 470 -15.17 -33.58 13.67
N PRO A 471 -15.99 -33.07 12.73
CA PRO A 471 -15.56 -31.95 11.90
C PRO A 471 -15.19 -30.80 12.83
N ASP A 472 -13.92 -30.38 12.81
CA ASP A 472 -13.60 -29.04 13.28
C ASP A 472 -14.56 -28.12 12.53
N ALA A 473 -15.39 -27.45 13.31
CA ALA A 473 -16.25 -26.40 12.80
C ALA A 473 -15.38 -25.51 11.91
N ALA A 474 -15.86 -25.23 10.70
CA ALA A 474 -15.27 -24.24 9.81
C ALA A 474 -14.69 -23.10 10.64
N VAL A 475 -13.37 -22.94 10.60
CA VAL A 475 -12.72 -21.78 11.20
C VAL A 475 -13.45 -20.57 10.61
N PRO A 476 -14.11 -19.74 11.43
CA PRO A 476 -14.79 -18.57 10.89
C PRO A 476 -13.70 -17.70 10.24
N ASP A 477 -13.84 -17.43 8.94
CA ASP A 477 -13.16 -16.31 8.29
C ASP A 477 -13.46 -15.05 9.13
N THR A 478 -12.54 -14.65 10.00
CA THR A 478 -12.65 -13.38 10.75
C THR A 478 -11.94 -12.24 10.03
N GLY A 479 -11.82 -12.32 8.70
CA GLY A 479 -11.80 -11.10 7.90
C GLY A 479 -13.05 -10.28 8.18
N PRO A 480 -13.05 -8.96 7.90
CA PRO A 480 -14.30 -8.21 7.89
C PRO A 480 -15.32 -9.00 7.06
N THR A 481 -16.49 -9.26 7.63
CA THR A 481 -17.59 -9.98 6.97
C THR A 481 -18.20 -9.20 5.79
N CYS A 482 -17.52 -8.13 5.39
CA CYS A 482 -17.89 -7.15 4.40
C CYS A 482 -16.66 -6.81 3.54
N ALA A 483 -16.91 -6.39 2.31
CA ALA A 483 -15.93 -5.86 1.38
C ALA A 483 -15.36 -4.53 1.90
N LEU A 484 -14.03 -4.45 1.90
CA LEU A 484 -13.26 -3.25 2.24
C LEU A 484 -13.41 -2.16 1.18
N TYR A 485 -12.95 -0.96 1.49
CA TYR A 485 -13.00 0.15 0.54
C TYR A 485 -12.24 -0.19 -0.76
N GLY A 486 -12.87 0.05 -1.91
CA GLY A 486 -12.37 -0.28 -3.24
C GLY A 486 -12.59 -1.72 -3.70
N GLN A 487 -13.00 -2.65 -2.82
CA GLN A 487 -13.25 -4.03 -3.20
C GLN A 487 -14.55 -4.20 -3.98
N THR A 488 -14.65 -5.31 -4.71
CA THR A 488 -15.84 -5.63 -5.51
C THR A 488 -17.07 -5.88 -4.63
N CYS A 489 -18.25 -5.49 -5.12
CA CYS A 489 -19.53 -5.66 -4.46
C CYS A 489 -20.67 -5.82 -5.46
N THR A 490 -21.80 -6.33 -4.98
CA THR A 490 -23.05 -6.44 -5.74
C THR A 490 -24.16 -5.56 -5.17
N ALA A 491 -24.12 -5.30 -3.86
CA ALA A 491 -25.04 -4.45 -3.14
C ALA A 491 -24.32 -3.62 -2.08
N ALA A 492 -24.92 -2.51 -1.64
CA ALA A 492 -24.34 -1.67 -0.59
C ALA A 492 -24.20 -2.40 0.76
N SER A 493 -25.02 -3.43 1.00
CA SER A 493 -24.91 -4.29 2.20
C SER A 493 -23.62 -5.11 2.24
N ASP A 494 -22.95 -5.28 1.10
CA ASP A 494 -21.70 -6.04 1.03
C ASP A 494 -20.54 -5.22 1.59
N CYS A 495 -20.66 -3.88 1.65
CA CYS A 495 -19.57 -2.97 1.95
C CYS A 495 -19.49 -2.62 3.44
N CYS A 496 -18.28 -2.56 3.98
CA CYS A 496 -18.07 -2.13 5.36
C CYS A 496 -18.46 -0.67 5.57
N ASN A 497 -18.85 -0.33 6.80
CA ASN A 497 -19.06 1.06 7.24
C ASN A 497 -20.08 1.86 6.41
N ASN A 498 -21.10 1.18 5.87
CA ASN A 498 -22.15 1.76 5.02
C ASN A 498 -21.63 2.46 3.75
N VAL A 499 -20.43 2.08 3.28
CA VAL A 499 -19.90 2.56 2.00
C VAL A 499 -20.84 2.10 0.88
N PRO A 500 -21.20 2.96 -0.09
CA PRO A 500 -22.07 2.55 -1.18
C PRO A 500 -21.35 1.62 -2.15
N CYS A 501 -22.11 0.69 -2.74
CA CYS A 501 -21.65 -0.11 -3.86
C CYS A 501 -21.84 0.70 -5.17
N THR A 502 -20.77 1.36 -5.61
CA THR A 502 -20.75 2.24 -6.78
C THR A 502 -19.97 1.58 -7.90
N GLN A 503 -20.61 1.37 -9.06
CA GLN A 503 -19.98 0.72 -10.22
C GLN A 503 -19.39 -0.67 -9.90
N GLY A 504 -20.04 -1.43 -9.01
CA GLY A 504 -19.61 -2.76 -8.60
C GLY A 504 -18.43 -2.77 -7.62
N ARG A 505 -18.11 -1.63 -6.99
CA ARG A 505 -17.08 -1.52 -5.95
C ARG A 505 -17.54 -0.70 -4.74
N CYS A 506 -17.02 -1.04 -3.57
CA CYS A 506 -17.28 -0.33 -2.32
C CYS A 506 -16.53 0.99 -2.28
N LEU A 507 -17.09 2.03 -2.91
CA LEU A 507 -16.48 3.34 -2.98
C LEU A 507 -17.51 4.45 -2.98
N TYR A 508 -17.13 5.59 -2.40
CA TYR A 508 -17.96 6.79 -2.51
C TYR A 508 -17.79 7.41 -3.90
N PRO A 509 -18.87 7.88 -4.53
CA PRO A 509 -18.76 8.61 -5.78
C PRO A 509 -17.88 9.86 -5.56
N ILE A 510 -16.92 10.07 -6.46
CA ILE A 510 -16.06 11.25 -6.42
C ILE A 510 -16.76 12.37 -7.19
N TYR A 511 -17.00 13.50 -6.52
CA TYR A 511 -17.61 14.71 -7.07
C TYR A 511 -16.60 15.86 -7.17
#